data_AF-A0A6H9Z2G5-F1
#
_entry.id   AF-A0A6H9Z2G5-F1
#
_cell.length_a   1.000
_cell.length_b   1.000
_cell.length_c   1.000
_cell.angle_alpha   90.00
_cell.angle_beta   90.00
_cell.angle_gamma   90.00
#
_symmetry.space_group_name_H-M   'P 1'
#
loop_
_entity.id
_entity.type
_entity.pdbx_description
1 polymer ?
#
loop_
_entity_poly.entity_id
_entity_poly.type
_entity_poly.pdbx_seq_one_letter_code
_entity_poly.pdbx_strand_id
1 'polypeptide(L)'
;MRVPYYGRGRKIPSPRLVAAWLKIDNLAAERVPLWAAHWIADGHDGEALRTLAGLDGSDTREVRDVLPAALNDARAPIPDDLRSAVNAVYDDLAALHLADQVDAEWLIAQVEQFMVSSDWHDAYHEPPLGSLYGLHDEWEAGWGRPRNELAALVRQACMEQVGQASATPG
;
A
#
# COMPACT_ATOMS: atom_id res chain seq x y z
N MET A 1 2.55 12.00 -5.21
CA MET A 1 3.84 11.87 -4.49
C MET A 1 4.02 10.39 -4.16
N ARG A 2 5.09 9.73 -4.64
CA ARG A 2 5.34 8.29 -4.39
C ARG A 2 5.48 8.05 -2.90
N VAL A 3 4.99 6.93 -2.36
CA VAL A 3 5.21 6.54 -0.95
C VAL A 3 6.72 6.49 -0.69
N PRO A 4 7.34 7.53 -0.10
CA PRO A 4 8.79 7.62 -0.06
C PRO A 4 9.33 6.75 1.09
N TYR A 5 8.48 6.41 2.06
CA TYR A 5 8.80 5.65 3.26
C TYR A 5 7.61 4.74 3.60
N TYR A 6 7.80 3.43 3.41
CA TYR A 6 6.83 2.45 3.88
C TYR A 6 7.09 2.16 5.37
N GLY A 7 6.16 2.61 6.22
CA GLY A 7 6.19 2.48 7.68
C GLY A 7 7.34 3.23 8.37
N ARG A 8 7.25 3.36 9.70
CA ARG A 8 8.41 3.74 10.52
C ARG A 8 9.44 2.59 10.50
N GLY A 9 10.71 2.88 10.21
CA GLY A 9 11.81 1.91 10.38
C GLY A 9 12.28 1.13 9.14
N ARG A 10 11.97 1.56 7.91
CA ARG A 10 12.43 0.90 6.66
C ARG A 10 11.94 -0.56 6.53
N LYS A 11 10.67 -0.83 6.85
CA LYS A 11 10.08 -2.16 6.69
C LYS A 11 10.15 -2.57 5.21
N ILE A 12 10.48 -3.84 4.95
CA ILE A 12 10.47 -4.38 3.58
C ILE A 12 9.02 -4.78 3.26
N PRO A 13 8.41 -4.22 2.20
CA PRO A 13 7.08 -4.63 1.79
C PRO A 13 7.11 -6.07 1.29
N SER A 14 5.99 -6.79 1.45
CA SER A 14 5.86 -8.11 0.84
C SER A 14 5.77 -8.00 -0.69
N PRO A 15 6.12 -9.06 -1.45
CA PRO A 15 5.93 -9.09 -2.89
C PRO A 15 4.47 -8.78 -3.30
N ARG A 16 3.49 -9.29 -2.53
CA ARG A 16 2.06 -9.05 -2.77
C ARG A 16 1.67 -7.58 -2.63
N LEU A 17 2.23 -6.89 -1.64
CA LEU A 17 1.97 -5.46 -1.46
C LEU A 17 2.58 -4.63 -2.60
N VAL A 18 3.78 -5.00 -3.06
CA VAL A 18 4.41 -4.35 -4.23
C VAL A 18 3.59 -4.60 -5.50
N ALA A 19 3.05 -5.80 -5.68
CA ALA A 19 2.15 -6.13 -6.79
C ALA A 19 0.89 -5.24 -6.79
N ALA A 20 0.31 -4.99 -5.60
CA ALA A 20 -0.81 -4.09 -5.44
C ALA A 20 -0.43 -2.63 -5.77
N TRP A 21 0.70 -2.14 -5.27
CA TRP A 21 1.20 -0.80 -5.61
C TRP A 21 1.50 -0.61 -7.09
N LEU A 22 2.01 -1.65 -7.77
CA LEU A 22 2.19 -1.63 -9.21
C LEU A 22 0.84 -1.47 -9.94
N LYS A 23 -0.20 -2.19 -9.49
CA LYS A 23 -1.54 -2.12 -10.10
C LYS A 23 -2.17 -0.73 -9.94
N ILE A 24 -1.99 -0.07 -8.79
CA ILE A 24 -2.51 1.28 -8.53
C ILE A 24 -1.58 2.40 -9.02
N ASP A 25 -0.53 2.07 -9.78
CA ASP A 25 0.52 2.97 -10.26
C ASP A 25 1.13 3.89 -9.17
N ASN A 26 1.25 3.37 -7.94
CA ASN A 26 1.82 4.09 -6.81
C ASN A 26 3.04 3.38 -6.22
N LEU A 27 3.98 3.06 -7.11
CA LEU A 27 5.17 2.31 -6.77
C LEU A 27 6.42 3.20 -6.77
N ALA A 28 7.17 3.14 -5.66
CA ALA A 28 8.54 3.63 -5.58
C ALA A 28 9.51 2.65 -6.27
N ALA A 29 9.44 2.59 -7.60
CA ALA A 29 10.17 1.62 -8.43
C ALA A 29 11.68 1.62 -8.13
N GLU A 30 12.28 2.77 -7.88
CA GLU A 30 13.70 2.91 -7.55
C GLU A 30 14.14 2.10 -6.31
N ARG A 31 13.20 1.71 -5.43
CA ARG A 31 13.49 0.93 -4.22
C ARG A 31 13.30 -0.57 -4.39
N VAL A 32 12.58 -0.98 -5.44
CA VAL A 32 12.17 -2.36 -5.66
C VAL A 32 13.35 -3.32 -5.78
N PRO A 33 14.49 -2.98 -6.42
CA PRO A 33 15.65 -3.88 -6.45
C PRO A 33 16.15 -4.28 -5.06
N LEU A 34 16.21 -3.32 -4.13
CA LEU A 34 16.58 -3.61 -2.74
C LEU A 34 15.57 -4.56 -2.08
N TRP A 35 14.27 -4.33 -2.28
CA TRP A 35 13.23 -5.21 -1.75
C TRP A 35 13.32 -6.62 -2.33
N ALA A 36 13.60 -6.75 -3.63
CA ALA A 36 13.81 -8.03 -4.30
C ALA A 36 14.99 -8.80 -3.69
N ALA A 37 16.11 -8.13 -3.38
CA ALA A 37 17.23 -8.75 -2.69
C ALA A 37 16.83 -9.32 -1.31
N HIS A 38 15.98 -8.61 -0.57
CA HIS A 38 15.42 -9.11 0.70
C HIS A 38 14.48 -10.30 0.49
N TRP A 39 13.60 -10.26 -0.53
CA TRP A 39 12.73 -11.40 -0.83
C TRP A 39 13.51 -12.67 -1.17
N ILE A 40 14.65 -12.54 -1.85
CA ILE A 40 15.57 -13.66 -2.10
C ILE A 40 16.13 -14.21 -0.78
N ALA A 41 16.57 -13.32 0.12
CA ALA A 41 17.05 -13.73 1.45
C ALA A 41 15.95 -14.43 2.28
N ASP A 42 14.68 -14.06 2.06
CA ASP A 42 13.50 -14.67 2.68
C ASP A 42 13.04 -15.97 2.01
N GLY A 43 13.74 -16.43 0.96
CA GLY A 43 13.53 -17.73 0.31
C GLY A 43 12.69 -17.71 -0.97
N HIS A 44 12.33 -16.53 -1.49
CA HIS A 44 11.82 -16.41 -2.86
C HIS A 44 12.96 -16.59 -3.86
N ASP A 45 12.68 -17.15 -5.05
CA ASP A 45 13.73 -17.37 -6.03
C ASP A 45 13.17 -17.43 -7.45
N GLY A 46 14.00 -17.11 -8.43
CA GLY A 46 13.67 -17.09 -9.84
C GLY A 46 14.58 -16.17 -10.64
N GLU A 47 14.65 -16.39 -11.94
CA GLU A 47 15.57 -15.67 -12.82
C GLU A 47 15.24 -14.17 -12.90
N ALA A 48 13.97 -13.83 -13.08
CA ALA A 48 13.53 -12.44 -13.16
C ALA A 48 13.69 -11.76 -11.80
N LEU A 49 13.44 -12.47 -10.70
CA LEU A 49 13.65 -11.95 -9.35
C LEU A 49 15.12 -11.63 -9.06
N ARG A 50 16.06 -12.52 -9.42
CA ARG A 50 17.50 -12.24 -9.29
C ARG A 50 17.95 -11.10 -10.19
N THR A 51 17.41 -11.03 -11.40
CA THR A 51 17.67 -9.92 -12.34
C THR A 51 17.24 -8.60 -11.72
N LEU A 52 16.01 -8.54 -11.21
CA LEU A 52 15.47 -7.36 -10.51
C LEU A 52 16.32 -6.95 -9.31
N ALA A 53 16.76 -7.91 -8.49
CA ALA A 53 17.61 -7.65 -7.32
C ALA A 53 19.01 -7.13 -7.68
N GLY A 54 19.48 -7.41 -8.90
CA GLY A 54 20.77 -6.93 -9.42
C GLY A 54 20.74 -5.52 -9.99
N LEU A 55 19.56 -4.92 -10.18
CA LEU A 55 19.43 -3.55 -10.68
C LEU A 55 19.80 -2.53 -9.60
N ASP A 56 20.32 -1.38 -10.00
CA ASP A 56 20.63 -0.28 -9.07
C ASP A 56 19.42 0.63 -8.76
N GLY A 57 18.31 0.45 -9.50
CA GLY A 57 17.06 1.19 -9.33
C GLY A 57 17.05 2.59 -9.95
N SER A 58 18.14 3.02 -10.61
CA SER A 58 18.22 4.33 -11.25
C SER A 58 17.34 4.43 -12.51
N ASP A 59 17.28 3.36 -13.31
CA ASP A 59 16.32 3.25 -14.41
C ASP A 59 14.99 2.64 -13.92
N THR A 60 14.07 3.54 -13.53
CA THR A 60 12.75 3.13 -13.07
C THR A 60 11.84 2.54 -14.16
N ARG A 61 12.21 2.61 -15.45
CA ARG A 61 11.50 1.92 -16.54
C ARG A 61 11.95 0.47 -16.60
N GLU A 62 13.25 0.23 -16.60
CA GLU A 62 13.82 -1.12 -16.58
C GLU A 62 13.28 -1.93 -15.38
N VAL A 63 13.24 -1.30 -14.20
CA VAL A 63 12.62 -1.94 -13.02
C VAL A 63 11.17 -2.33 -13.26
N ARG A 64 10.37 -1.44 -13.87
CA ARG A 64 8.94 -1.70 -14.15
C ARG A 64 8.75 -2.80 -15.19
N ASP A 65 9.65 -2.91 -16.15
CA ASP A 65 9.59 -3.92 -17.21
C ASP A 65 9.88 -5.33 -16.65
N VAL A 66 10.82 -5.45 -15.72
CA VAL A 66 11.21 -6.74 -15.11
C VAL A 66 10.25 -7.14 -13.98
N LEU A 67 9.67 -6.18 -13.27
CA LEU A 67 8.92 -6.42 -12.04
C LEU A 67 7.75 -7.43 -12.18
N PRO A 68 6.90 -7.41 -13.21
CA PRO A 68 5.82 -8.39 -13.35
C PRO A 68 6.31 -9.85 -13.36
N ALA A 69 7.42 -10.12 -14.05
CA ALA A 69 8.02 -11.45 -14.10
C ALA A 69 8.62 -11.83 -12.73
N ALA A 70 9.31 -10.90 -12.07
CA ALA A 70 9.86 -11.12 -10.73
C ALA A 70 8.78 -11.36 -9.65
N LEU A 71 7.63 -10.70 -9.77
CA LEU A 71 6.48 -10.92 -8.91
C LEU A 71 5.89 -12.33 -9.09
N ASN A 72 5.88 -12.85 -10.32
CA ASN A 72 5.49 -14.23 -10.59
C ASN A 72 6.47 -15.22 -9.97
N ASP A 73 7.79 -14.99 -10.09
CA ASP A 73 8.82 -15.78 -9.40
C ASP A 73 8.58 -15.80 -7.88
N ALA A 74 8.21 -14.65 -7.31
CA ALA A 74 7.87 -14.50 -5.89
C ALA A 74 6.47 -15.05 -5.50
N ARG A 75 5.72 -15.67 -6.42
CA ARG A 75 4.35 -16.18 -6.23
C ARG A 75 3.36 -15.11 -5.75
N ALA A 76 3.54 -13.89 -6.24
CA ALA A 76 2.72 -12.74 -5.92
C ALA A 76 2.28 -12.02 -7.21
N PRO A 77 1.46 -12.67 -8.05
CA PRO A 77 1.00 -12.07 -9.30
C PRO A 77 0.26 -10.75 -9.03
N ILE A 78 0.30 -9.87 -10.02
CA ILE A 78 -0.41 -8.59 -9.97
C ILE A 78 -1.91 -8.87 -9.87
N PRO A 79 -2.66 -8.19 -8.97
CA PRO A 79 -4.10 -8.36 -8.88
C PRO A 79 -4.81 -8.08 -10.21
N ASP A 80 -5.76 -8.94 -10.56
CA ASP A 80 -6.51 -8.86 -11.82
C ASP A 80 -7.38 -7.59 -11.89
N ASP A 81 -7.99 -7.21 -10.77
CA ASP A 81 -8.84 -6.02 -10.67
C ASP A 81 -8.25 -4.95 -9.73
N LEU A 82 -8.69 -3.71 -9.96
CA LEU A 82 -8.22 -2.54 -9.21
C LEU A 82 -8.65 -2.58 -7.74
N ARG A 83 -9.86 -3.06 -7.46
CA ARG A 83 -10.43 -3.09 -6.10
C ARG A 83 -9.63 -4.03 -5.20
N SER A 84 -9.26 -5.21 -5.68
CA SER A 84 -8.41 -6.14 -4.95
C SER A 84 -7.04 -5.52 -4.62
N ALA A 85 -6.45 -4.75 -5.54
CA ALA A 85 -5.21 -4.05 -5.27
C ALA A 85 -5.37 -2.93 -4.22
N VAL A 86 -6.42 -2.11 -4.32
CA VAL A 86 -6.72 -1.08 -3.32
C VAL A 86 -6.92 -1.69 -1.95
N ASN A 87 -7.73 -2.75 -1.85
CA ASN A 87 -7.97 -3.45 -0.58
C ASN A 87 -6.66 -3.96 0.03
N ALA A 88 -5.79 -4.60 -0.77
CA ALA A 88 -4.50 -5.08 -0.26
C ALA A 88 -3.63 -3.94 0.31
N VAL A 89 -3.65 -2.75 -0.31
CA VAL A 89 -2.94 -1.57 0.20
C VAL A 89 -3.60 -1.03 1.48
N TYR A 90 -4.93 -0.98 1.52
CA TYR A 90 -5.68 -0.46 2.66
C TYR A 90 -5.60 -1.39 3.87
N ASP A 91 -5.69 -2.70 3.67
CA ASP A 91 -5.50 -3.72 4.70
C ASP A 91 -4.14 -3.57 5.37
N ASP A 92 -3.09 -3.34 4.57
CA ASP A 92 -1.75 -3.16 5.07
C ASP A 92 -1.58 -1.83 5.84
N LEU A 93 -2.13 -0.72 5.33
CA LEU A 93 -2.15 0.56 6.04
C LEU A 93 -2.92 0.46 7.37
N ALA A 94 -4.08 -0.20 7.36
CA ALA A 94 -4.88 -0.45 8.54
C ALA A 94 -4.08 -1.26 9.57
N ALA A 95 -3.40 -2.33 9.14
CA ALA A 95 -2.56 -3.14 10.01
C ALA A 95 -1.39 -2.35 10.61
N LEU A 96 -0.74 -1.47 9.83
CA LEU A 96 0.31 -0.58 10.33
C LEU A 96 -0.21 0.37 11.41
N HIS A 97 -1.39 0.95 11.21
CA HIS A 97 -2.00 1.85 12.18
C HIS A 97 -2.40 1.12 13.47
N LEU A 98 -3.04 -0.05 13.35
CA LEU A 98 -3.43 -0.87 14.50
C LEU A 98 -2.23 -1.41 15.29
N ALA A 99 -1.07 -1.52 14.65
CA ALA A 99 0.20 -1.87 15.28
C ALA A 99 0.98 -0.65 15.80
N ASP A 100 0.37 0.54 15.87
CA ASP A 100 0.95 1.81 16.31
C ASP A 100 2.24 2.22 15.54
N GLN A 101 2.40 1.75 14.29
CA GLN A 101 3.55 2.07 13.44
C GLN A 101 3.36 3.36 12.65
N VAL A 102 2.11 3.76 12.42
CA VAL A 102 1.72 5.02 11.78
C VAL A 102 0.56 5.64 12.56
N ASP A 103 0.55 6.96 12.65
CA ASP A 103 -0.54 7.69 13.30
C ASP A 103 -1.75 7.86 12.35
N ALA A 104 -2.90 8.21 12.94
CA ALA A 104 -4.16 8.34 12.22
C ALA A 104 -4.13 9.46 11.18
N GLU A 105 -3.47 10.58 11.50
CA GLU A 105 -3.34 11.74 10.62
C GLU A 105 -2.55 11.40 9.35
N TRP A 106 -1.43 10.70 9.49
CA TRP A 106 -0.66 10.22 8.37
C TRP A 106 -1.45 9.24 7.50
N LEU A 107 -2.20 8.32 8.12
CA LEU A 107 -2.98 7.33 7.40
C LEU A 107 -4.08 7.98 6.54
N ILE A 108 -4.88 8.90 7.10
CA ILE A 108 -5.93 9.59 6.32
C ILE A 108 -5.35 10.47 5.21
N ALA A 109 -4.17 11.08 5.42
CA ALA A 109 -3.47 11.80 4.36
C ALA A 109 -3.06 10.89 3.19
N GLN A 110 -2.68 9.63 3.46
CA GLN A 110 -2.40 8.67 2.39
C GLN A 110 -3.67 8.25 1.64
N VAL A 111 -4.77 7.99 2.37
CA VAL A 111 -6.07 7.64 1.76
C VAL A 111 -6.52 8.76 0.81
N GLU A 112 -6.46 10.01 1.26
CA GLU A 112 -6.80 11.17 0.43
C GLU A 112 -5.90 11.28 -0.80
N GLN A 113 -4.58 11.15 -0.61
CA GLN A 113 -3.65 11.22 -1.74
C GLN A 113 -3.94 10.15 -2.78
N PHE A 114 -4.28 8.92 -2.39
CA PHE A 114 -4.67 7.87 -3.32
C PHE A 114 -5.94 8.22 -4.07
N MET A 115 -6.96 8.70 -3.36
CA MET A 115 -8.22 9.15 -3.96
C MET A 115 -8.00 10.22 -5.03
N VAL A 116 -7.27 11.29 -4.69
CA VAL A 116 -6.94 12.40 -5.60
C VAL A 116 -6.15 11.90 -6.81
N SER A 117 -5.19 11.00 -6.61
CA SER A 117 -4.38 10.45 -7.72
C SER A 117 -5.13 9.48 -8.63
N SER A 118 -6.28 8.97 -8.18
CA SER A 118 -7.08 7.97 -8.90
C SER A 118 -8.17 8.54 -9.80
N ASP A 119 -8.26 9.87 -9.91
CA ASP A 119 -9.40 10.56 -10.55
C ASP A 119 -10.75 10.10 -9.98
N TRP A 120 -10.80 9.94 -8.64
CA TRP A 120 -12.03 9.65 -7.89
C TRP A 120 -12.68 8.31 -8.21
N HIS A 121 -11.90 7.31 -8.62
CA HIS A 121 -12.45 6.01 -8.96
C HIS A 121 -13.07 5.31 -7.74
N ASP A 122 -14.31 4.81 -7.88
CA ASP A 122 -15.11 4.20 -6.78
C ASP A 122 -14.39 3.09 -6.00
N ALA A 123 -13.48 2.35 -6.65
CA ALA A 123 -12.67 1.31 -6.01
C ALA A 123 -11.86 1.81 -4.82
N TYR A 124 -11.49 3.10 -4.79
CA TYR A 124 -10.79 3.75 -3.68
C TYR A 124 -11.72 4.23 -2.58
N HIS A 125 -13.00 4.46 -2.86
CA HIS A 125 -13.95 5.06 -1.90
C HIS A 125 -14.76 4.01 -1.15
N GLU A 126 -15.14 2.94 -1.83
CA GLU A 126 -16.00 1.90 -1.26
C GLU A 126 -15.42 1.13 -0.05
N PRO A 127 -14.11 0.86 0.06
CA PRO A 127 -13.57 0.17 1.24
C PRO A 127 -13.76 0.99 2.52
N PRO A 128 -13.79 0.35 3.72
CA PRO A 128 -13.92 1.05 5.00
C PRO A 128 -12.93 2.21 5.17
N LEU A 129 -11.65 2.01 4.84
CA LEU A 129 -10.67 3.10 4.89
C LEU A 129 -10.92 4.19 3.84
N GLY A 130 -11.39 3.82 2.66
CA GLY A 130 -11.74 4.75 1.58
C GLY A 130 -12.85 5.71 1.95
N SER A 131 -13.81 5.23 2.74
CA SER A 131 -14.94 6.04 3.25
C SER A 131 -14.53 7.20 4.17
N LEU A 132 -13.26 7.21 4.63
CA LEU A 132 -12.68 8.29 5.42
C LEU A 132 -12.15 9.45 4.57
N TYR A 133 -12.29 9.38 3.25
CA TYR A 133 -11.95 10.50 2.37
C TYR A 133 -12.65 11.79 2.83
N GLY A 134 -11.90 12.90 2.87
CA GLY A 134 -12.36 14.20 3.40
C GLY A 134 -12.15 14.41 4.91
N LEU A 135 -11.80 13.36 5.68
CA LEU A 135 -11.47 13.55 7.10
C LEU A 135 -10.15 14.28 7.33
N HIS A 136 -9.22 14.24 6.38
CA HIS A 136 -7.95 14.95 6.48
C HIS A 136 -8.16 16.47 6.48
N ASP A 137 -9.07 16.99 5.66
CA ASP A 137 -9.46 18.41 5.65
C ASP A 137 -10.00 18.88 7.01
N GLU A 138 -10.88 18.08 7.65
CA GLU A 138 -11.35 18.36 9.01
C GLU A 138 -10.20 18.38 10.01
N TRP A 139 -9.26 17.44 9.87
CA TRP A 139 -8.12 17.29 10.78
C TRP A 139 -7.12 18.45 10.69
N GLU A 140 -6.73 18.85 9.48
CA GLU A 140 -5.75 19.93 9.24
C GLU A 140 -6.32 21.29 9.62
N ALA A 141 -7.53 21.60 9.16
CA ALA A 141 -8.11 22.92 9.33
C ALA A 141 -8.73 23.10 10.74
N GLY A 142 -8.84 22.03 11.53
CA GLY A 142 -9.22 22.09 12.95
C GLY A 142 -10.67 22.51 13.20
N TRP A 143 -11.54 22.33 12.20
CA TRP A 143 -12.98 22.53 12.30
C TRP A 143 -13.69 21.18 12.22
N GLY A 144 -14.95 21.13 12.69
CA GLY A 144 -15.72 19.88 12.74
C GLY A 144 -15.44 19.09 14.01
N ARG A 145 -15.11 17.81 13.87
CA ARG A 145 -14.96 16.88 15.01
C ARG A 145 -13.65 17.09 15.77
N PRO A 146 -13.64 16.86 17.10
CA PRO A 146 -12.41 16.79 17.86
C PRO A 146 -11.44 15.71 17.35
N ARG A 147 -10.13 15.94 17.44
CA ARG A 147 -9.10 14.99 16.98
C ARG A 147 -9.21 13.59 17.58
N ASN A 148 -9.65 13.48 18.84
CA ASN A 148 -9.87 12.18 19.48
C ASN A 148 -11.05 11.41 18.88
N GLU A 149 -12.08 12.12 18.41
CA GLU A 149 -13.20 11.51 17.70
C GLU A 149 -12.79 11.08 16.29
N LEU A 150 -12.05 11.93 15.56
CA LEU A 150 -11.46 11.56 14.27
C LEU A 150 -10.54 10.34 14.39
N ALA A 151 -9.66 10.31 15.40
CA ALA A 151 -8.79 9.16 15.66
C ALA A 151 -9.59 7.88 15.95
N ALA A 152 -10.71 7.98 16.68
CA ALA A 152 -11.58 6.84 16.96
C ALA A 152 -12.25 6.29 15.69
N LEU A 153 -12.70 7.18 14.79
CA LEU A 153 -13.27 6.80 13.49
C LEU A 153 -12.24 6.10 12.61
N VAL A 154 -11.02 6.64 12.53
CA VAL A 154 -9.91 6.01 11.79
C VAL A 154 -9.63 4.62 12.35
N ARG A 155 -9.52 4.47 13.67
CA ARG A 155 -9.28 3.17 14.30
C ARG A 155 -10.41 2.17 14.00
N GLN A 156 -11.66 2.60 14.06
CA GLN A 156 -12.82 1.77 13.76
C GLN A 156 -12.78 1.27 12.31
N ALA A 157 -12.56 2.16 11.34
CA ALA A 157 -12.44 1.79 9.94
C ALA A 157 -11.25 0.86 9.68
N CYS A 158 -10.10 1.05 10.34
CA CYS A 158 -8.99 0.10 10.26
C CYS A 158 -9.37 -1.30 10.76
N MET A 159 -10.13 -1.40 11.86
CA MET A 159 -10.61 -2.68 12.37
C MET A 159 -11.59 -3.35 11.40
N GLU A 160 -12.48 -2.58 10.79
CA GLU A 160 -13.42 -3.08 9.77
C GLU A 160 -12.70 -3.54 8.51
N GLN A 161 -11.70 -2.78 8.05
CA GLN A 161 -10.88 -3.09 6.89
C GLN A 161 -10.18 -4.46 7.06
N VAL A 162 -9.42 -4.64 8.16
CA VAL A 162 -8.73 -5.91 8.44
C VAL A 162 -9.72 -7.04 8.75
N GLY A 163 -10.88 -6.72 9.32
CA GLY A 163 -11.96 -7.68 9.58
C GLY A 163 -12.58 -8.25 8.30
N GLN A 164 -12.75 -7.43 7.25
CA GLN A 164 -13.22 -7.87 5.93
C GLN A 164 -12.22 -8.80 5.23
N ALA A 165 -10.91 -8.52 5.35
CA ALA A 165 -9.85 -9.37 4.80
C ALA A 165 -9.90 -10.80 5.36
N SER A 166 -10.34 -10.96 6.61
CA SER A 166 -10.47 -12.26 7.28
C SER A 166 -11.76 -13.03 6.89
N ALA A 167 -12.71 -12.37 6.23
CA ALA A 167 -14.03 -12.93 5.90
C ALA A 167 -14.16 -13.43 4.44
N THR A 168 -13.11 -13.29 3.61
CA THR A 168 -13.09 -13.81 2.23
C THR A 168 -12.31 -15.12 2.16
N PRO A 169 -12.96 -16.31 2.20
CA PRO A 169 -12.31 -17.54 1.79
C PRO A 169 -12.21 -17.56 0.25
N GLY A 170 -11.06 -18.02 -0.26
CA GLY A 170 -10.72 -18.04 -1.69
C GLY A 170 -11.52 -19.02 -2.55
#